data_AF-A0A7C7CT85-F1
#
_entry.id   AF-A0A7C7CT85-F1
#
_cell.length_a   1.000
_cell.length_b   1.000
_cell.length_c   1.000
_cell.angle_alpha   90.00
_cell.angle_beta   90.00
_cell.angle_gamma   90.00
#
_symmetry.space_group_name_H-M   'P 1'
#
loop_
_entity.id
_entity.type
_entity.pdbx_description
1 polymer ?
#
loop_
_entity_poly.entity_id
_entity_poly.type
_entity_poly.pdbx_seq_one_letter_code
_entity_poly.pdbx_strand_id
1 'polypeptide(L)'
;MNLQSRKIATIVFSILISMAGLWYAFQKINIAEFWFHLSSVNYGLLLFAMGLMIFSVLVRAYRWKLILKPFENFRINPLFESTMLGYFGNSVLPFRIGEVLRGYSLSKVSPLTFSVTLGTIILERILDMLGLILLIGIFTVALFSIGDPKLVSLIPAWMMKSIFIAVLSTVVLFISILIFGRNLLTYF
;
A
#
# COMPACT_ATOMS: atom_id res chain seq x y z
N MET A 1 11.79 -32.10 12.56
CA MET A 1 12.56 -31.25 11.63
C MET A 1 12.88 -29.94 12.36
N ASN A 2 14.16 -29.61 12.54
CA ASN A 2 14.61 -28.52 13.41
C ASN A 2 14.09 -27.14 12.90
N LEU A 3 13.67 -26.25 13.81
CA LEU A 3 13.17 -24.90 13.47
C LEU A 3 14.19 -24.09 12.63
N GLN A 4 15.49 -24.31 12.86
CA GLN A 4 16.55 -23.70 12.05
C GLN A 4 16.61 -24.24 10.62
N SER A 5 16.46 -25.56 10.44
CA SER A 5 16.44 -26.21 9.11
C SER A 5 15.25 -25.73 8.26
N ARG A 6 14.09 -25.44 8.89
CA ARG A 6 12.92 -24.87 8.18
C ARG A 6 13.19 -23.45 7.68
N LYS A 7 13.79 -22.58 8.51
CA LYS A 7 14.11 -21.20 8.11
C LYS A 7 15.12 -21.15 6.96
N ILE A 8 16.17 -21.98 7.03
CA ILE A 8 17.18 -22.07 5.96
C ILE A 8 16.55 -22.55 4.65
N ALA A 9 15.70 -23.58 4.71
CA ALA A 9 14.99 -24.06 3.53
C ALA A 9 14.11 -22.98 2.88
N THR A 10 13.40 -22.16 3.66
CA THR A 10 12.60 -21.04 3.14
C THR A 10 13.46 -19.96 2.49
N ILE A 11 14.62 -19.63 3.07
CA ILE A 11 15.55 -18.65 2.49
C ILE A 11 16.12 -19.18 1.17
N VAL A 12 16.60 -20.42 1.14
CA VAL A 12 17.14 -21.04 -0.08
C VAL A 12 16.07 -21.10 -1.17
N PHE A 13 14.85 -21.50 -0.82
CA PHE A 13 13.73 -21.56 -1.76
C PHE A 13 13.38 -20.18 -2.33
N SER A 14 13.32 -19.14 -1.49
CA SER A 14 13.06 -17.77 -1.95
C SER A 14 14.17 -17.23 -2.85
N ILE A 15 15.45 -17.49 -2.53
CA ILE A 15 16.59 -17.13 -3.38
C ILE A 15 16.50 -17.82 -4.74
N LEU A 16 16.22 -19.12 -4.77
CA LEU A 16 16.09 -19.87 -6.03
C LEU A 16 14.96 -19.33 -6.90
N ILE A 17 13.80 -19.01 -6.31
CA ILE A 17 12.69 -18.38 -7.03
C ILE A 17 13.10 -17.00 -7.57
N SER A 18 13.76 -16.18 -6.75
CA SER A 18 14.24 -14.86 -7.18
C SER A 18 15.26 -14.96 -8.31
N MET A 19 16.20 -15.90 -8.24
CA MET A 19 17.18 -16.15 -9.31
C MET A 19 16.52 -16.64 -10.60
N ALA A 20 15.56 -17.57 -10.50
CA ALA A 20 14.80 -18.05 -11.65
C ALA A 20 13.99 -16.91 -12.30
N GLY A 21 13.37 -16.05 -11.49
CA GLY A 21 12.63 -14.88 -11.96
C GLY A 21 13.53 -13.84 -12.64
N LEU A 22 14.71 -13.57 -12.07
CA LEU A 22 15.71 -12.69 -12.70
C LEU A 22 16.21 -13.29 -14.01
N TRP A 23 16.59 -14.57 -14.04
CA TRP A 23 17.00 -15.23 -15.27
C TRP A 23 15.91 -15.14 -16.35
N TYR A 24 14.66 -15.43 -16.00
CA TYR A 24 13.52 -15.32 -16.92
C TYR A 24 13.30 -13.90 -17.44
N ALA A 25 13.48 -12.88 -16.59
CA ALA A 25 13.33 -11.47 -16.95
C ALA A 25 14.45 -10.97 -17.88
N PHE A 26 15.70 -11.39 -17.63
CA PHE A 26 16.88 -10.87 -18.33
C PHE A 26 17.27 -11.70 -19.58
N GLN A 27 16.77 -12.91 -19.77
CA GLN A 27 17.16 -13.78 -20.90
C GLN A 27 16.93 -13.16 -22.29
N LYS A 28 16.03 -12.18 -22.41
CA LYS A 28 15.70 -11.50 -23.69
C LYS A 28 16.26 -10.08 -23.79
N ILE A 29 17.00 -9.61 -22.78
CA ILE A 29 17.47 -8.24 -22.71
C ILE A 29 18.88 -8.16 -23.29
N ASN A 30 19.09 -7.28 -24.28
CA ASN A 30 20.42 -6.91 -24.73
C ASN A 30 21.08 -6.00 -23.68
N ILE A 31 22.15 -6.50 -23.03
CA ILE A 31 22.83 -5.80 -21.93
C ILE A 31 23.40 -4.46 -22.39
N ALA A 32 23.89 -4.36 -23.63
CA ALA A 32 24.45 -3.12 -24.17
C ALA A 32 23.36 -2.05 -24.37
N GLU A 33 22.22 -2.44 -24.91
CA GLU A 33 21.07 -1.56 -25.10
C GLU A 33 20.45 -1.14 -23.76
N PHE A 34 20.37 -2.06 -22.80
CA PHE A 34 19.94 -1.77 -21.43
C PHE A 34 20.83 -0.70 -20.77
N TRP A 35 22.15 -0.83 -20.89
CA TRP A 35 23.08 0.15 -20.33
C TRP A 35 22.98 1.51 -21.02
N PHE A 36 22.80 1.52 -22.35
CA PHE A 36 22.57 2.74 -23.10
C PHE A 36 21.32 3.47 -22.61
N HIS A 37 20.19 2.77 -22.48
CA HIS A 37 18.95 3.36 -21.95
C HIS A 37 19.11 3.89 -20.53
N LEU A 38 19.80 3.16 -19.66
CA LEU A 38 20.06 3.58 -18.29
C LEU A 38 20.93 4.86 -18.23
N SER A 39 21.91 4.97 -19.12
CA SER A 39 22.78 6.16 -19.21
C SER A 39 22.09 7.38 -19.84
N SER A 40 21.06 7.15 -20.67
CA SER A 40 20.27 8.21 -21.31
C SER A 40 19.13 8.75 -20.44
N VAL A 41 19.02 8.32 -19.18
CA VAL A 41 17.96 8.76 -18.27
C VAL A 41 18.05 10.27 -18.04
N ASN A 42 16.92 10.95 -18.19
CA ASN A 42 16.82 12.37 -17.85
C ASN A 42 16.82 12.55 -16.32
N TYR A 43 17.95 12.99 -15.79
CA TYR A 43 18.11 13.25 -14.35
C TYR A 43 17.15 14.29 -13.80
N GLY A 44 16.71 15.26 -14.60
CA GLY A 44 15.71 16.26 -14.20
C GLY A 44 14.35 15.61 -13.92
N LEU A 45 13.89 14.71 -14.80
CA LEU A 45 12.66 13.94 -14.58
C LEU A 45 12.80 12.97 -13.39
N LEU A 46 13.97 12.37 -13.21
CA LEU A 46 14.23 11.49 -12.07
C LEU A 46 14.12 12.25 -10.74
N LEU A 47 14.79 13.40 -10.62
CA LEU A 47 14.73 14.24 -9.43
C LEU A 47 13.30 14.77 -9.18
N PHE A 48 12.58 15.14 -10.24
CA PHE A 48 11.18 15.54 -10.13
C PHE A 48 10.29 14.41 -9.60
N ALA A 49 10.45 13.19 -10.11
CA ALA A 49 9.73 12.02 -9.62
C ALA A 49 10.05 11.70 -8.15
N MET A 50 11.31 11.83 -7.73
CA MET A 50 11.72 11.69 -6.33
C MET A 50 11.06 12.76 -5.44
N GLY A 51 11.03 14.01 -5.89
CA GLY A 51 10.35 15.11 -5.21
C GLY A 51 8.84 14.84 -5.05
N LEU A 52 8.17 14.39 -6.10
CA LEU A 52 6.76 13.99 -6.05
C LEU A 52 6.51 12.83 -5.08
N MET A 53 7.43 11.86 -5.02
CA MET A 53 7.33 10.75 -4.06
C MET A 53 7.39 11.25 -2.61
N ILE A 54 8.35 12.11 -2.29
CA ILE A 54 8.48 12.71 -0.95
C ILE A 54 7.23 13.54 -0.61
N PHE A 55 6.77 14.36 -1.57
CA PHE A 55 5.56 15.17 -1.41
C PHE A 55 4.32 14.30 -1.14
N SER A 56 4.18 13.18 -1.85
CA SER A 56 3.10 12.21 -1.62
C SER A 56 3.11 11.65 -0.18
N VAL A 57 4.30 11.34 0.35
CA VAL A 57 4.44 10.89 1.75
C VAL A 57 4.05 11.99 2.73
N LEU A 58 4.41 13.24 2.45
CA LEU A 58 4.04 14.42 3.24
C LEU A 58 2.52 14.61 3.30
N VAL A 59 1.83 14.52 2.16
CA VAL A 59 0.36 14.57 2.10
C VAL A 59 -0.26 13.44 2.91
N ARG A 60 0.29 12.22 2.82
CA ARG A 60 -0.19 11.08 3.61
C ARG A 60 -0.02 11.31 5.12
N ALA A 61 1.13 11.84 5.54
CA ALA A 61 1.38 12.18 6.93
C ALA A 61 0.40 13.25 7.44
N TYR A 62 0.10 14.26 6.61
CA TYR A 62 -0.90 15.28 6.94
C TYR A 62 -2.32 14.69 7.05
N ARG A 63 -2.73 13.82 6.11
CA ARG A 63 -4.02 13.12 6.20
C ARG A 63 -4.12 12.30 7.47
N TRP A 64 -3.07 11.57 7.84
CA TRP A 64 -3.05 10.78 9.06
C TRP A 64 -3.11 11.63 10.33
N LYS A 65 -2.51 12.83 10.32
CA LYS A 65 -2.69 13.84 11.38
C LYS A 65 -4.16 14.16 11.61
N LEU A 66 -4.95 14.32 10.54
CA LEU A 66 -6.39 14.61 10.65
C LEU A 66 -7.15 13.45 11.28
N ILE A 67 -6.81 12.20 10.94
CA ILE A 67 -7.40 11.00 11.53
C ILE A 67 -7.06 10.88 13.03
N LEU A 68 -5.83 11.25 13.40
CA LEU A 68 -5.34 11.16 14.79
C LEU A 68 -5.79 12.32 15.68
N LYS A 69 -6.30 13.42 15.09
CA LYS A 69 -6.72 14.64 15.81
C LYS A 69 -7.63 14.41 17.03
N PRO A 70 -8.58 13.44 17.03
CA PRO A 70 -9.41 13.17 18.21
C PRO A 70 -8.65 12.54 19.39
N PHE A 71 -7.53 11.87 19.12
CA PHE A 71 -6.70 11.25 20.15
C PHE A 71 -5.63 12.22 20.65
N GLU A 72 -4.94 12.90 19.73
CA GLU A 72 -3.86 13.84 20.06
C GLU A 72 -3.58 14.79 18.89
N ASN A 73 -3.17 16.02 19.20
CA ASN A 73 -2.78 17.01 18.19
C ASN A 73 -1.28 16.95 17.88
N PHE A 74 -0.90 16.06 16.97
CA PHE A 74 0.50 15.86 16.57
C PHE A 74 1.07 17.00 15.71
N ARG A 75 2.38 17.25 15.85
CA ARG A 75 3.18 17.92 14.81
C ARG A 75 3.34 16.99 13.60
N ILE A 76 3.58 17.54 12.41
CA ILE A 76 3.68 16.72 11.19
C ILE A 76 4.97 15.89 11.13
N ASN A 77 6.07 16.36 11.73
CA ASN A 77 7.38 15.70 11.71
C ASN A 77 7.34 14.23 12.19
N PRO A 78 6.87 13.90 13.42
CA PRO A 78 6.85 12.51 13.88
C PRO A 78 5.95 11.61 13.01
N LEU A 79 4.86 12.16 12.46
CA LEU A 79 3.98 11.44 11.54
C LEU A 79 4.66 11.18 10.19
N PHE A 80 5.40 12.15 9.67
CA PHE A 80 6.15 12.04 8.42
C PHE A 80 7.30 11.05 8.54
N GLU A 81 8.10 11.14 9.61
CA GLU A 81 9.19 10.21 9.91
C GLU A 81 8.68 8.78 10.07
N SER A 82 7.62 8.59 10.85
CA SER A 82 6.95 7.30 11.02
C SER A 82 6.41 6.74 9.68
N THR A 83 5.85 7.60 8.84
CA THR A 83 5.34 7.20 7.52
C THR A 83 6.49 6.80 6.59
N MET A 84 7.60 7.55 6.56
CA MET A 84 8.81 7.22 5.81
C MET A 84 9.43 5.89 6.28
N LEU A 85 9.50 5.66 7.59
CA LEU A 85 9.94 4.37 8.15
C LEU A 85 9.04 3.22 7.68
N GLY A 86 7.73 3.45 7.59
CA GLY A 86 6.82 2.44 7.05
C GLY A 86 7.06 2.13 5.57
N TYR A 87 7.32 3.15 4.75
CA TYR A 87 7.68 2.94 3.34
C TYR A 87 9.00 2.19 3.19
N PHE A 88 10.02 2.58 3.97
CA PHE A 88 11.28 1.85 4.02
C PHE A 88 11.07 0.39 4.44
N GLY A 89 10.27 0.16 5.49
CA GLY A 89 9.92 -1.18 5.94
C GLY A 89 9.23 -2.02 4.87
N ASN A 90 8.36 -1.42 4.05
CA ASN A 90 7.72 -2.13 2.93
C ASN A 90 8.67 -2.48 1.78
N SER A 91 9.76 -1.72 1.61
CA SER A 91 10.77 -2.00 0.59
C SER A 91 11.81 -3.03 1.04
N VAL A 92 12.07 -3.13 2.35
CA VAL A 92 13.14 -3.99 2.89
C VAL A 92 12.60 -5.26 3.54
N LEU A 93 11.46 -5.18 4.24
CA LEU A 93 10.93 -6.30 5.02
C LEU A 93 10.03 -7.20 4.18
N PRO A 94 10.11 -8.53 4.38
CA PRO A 94 9.19 -9.46 3.74
C PRO A 94 7.76 -9.22 4.23
N PHE A 95 6.77 -9.63 3.42
CA PHE A 95 5.34 -9.53 3.74
C PHE A 95 4.77 -8.12 3.88
N ARG A 96 5.51 -7.06 3.47
CA ARG A 96 5.03 -5.66 3.51
C ARG A 96 4.50 -5.23 4.89
N ILE A 97 5.22 -5.63 5.94
CA ILE A 97 4.92 -5.28 7.34
C ILE A 97 5.33 -3.83 7.70
N GLY A 98 5.68 -3.00 6.71
CA GLY A 98 6.07 -1.61 6.93
C GLY A 98 4.95 -0.77 7.54
N GLU A 99 3.69 -1.11 7.32
CA GLU A 99 2.56 -0.41 7.98
C GLU A 99 2.54 -0.65 9.49
N VAL A 100 2.94 -1.86 9.89
CA VAL A 100 3.10 -2.23 11.30
C VAL A 100 4.26 -1.44 11.91
N LEU A 101 5.36 -1.28 11.16
CA LEU A 101 6.51 -0.49 11.57
C LEU A 101 6.16 1.01 11.71
N ARG A 102 5.32 1.56 10.83
CA ARG A 102 4.77 2.92 10.96
C ARG A 102 4.01 3.07 12.27
N GLY A 103 3.02 2.22 12.53
CA GLY A 103 2.26 2.27 13.79
C GLY A 103 3.16 2.13 15.03
N TYR A 104 4.10 1.19 14.98
CA TYR A 104 5.03 0.92 16.08
C TYR A 104 5.95 2.12 16.37
N SER A 105 6.58 2.68 15.33
CA SER A 105 7.49 3.83 15.48
C SER A 105 6.77 5.04 16.07
N LEU A 106 5.53 5.33 15.66
CA LEU A 106 4.76 6.42 16.26
C LEU A 106 4.43 6.13 17.72
N SER A 107 4.01 4.89 18.05
CA SER A 107 3.70 4.51 19.45
C SER A 107 4.89 4.60 20.41
N LYS A 108 6.13 4.64 19.89
CA LYS A 108 7.34 4.81 20.69
C LYS A 108 7.67 6.25 21.03
N VAL A 109 7.18 7.20 20.22
CA VAL A 109 7.44 8.64 20.38
C VAL A 109 6.17 9.44 20.71
N SER A 110 5.06 8.75 20.98
CA SER A 110 3.77 9.34 21.34
C SER A 110 3.17 8.66 22.57
N PRO A 111 2.24 9.32 23.29
CA PRO A 111 1.49 8.69 24.37
C PRO A 111 0.45 7.66 23.89
N LEU A 112 0.26 7.49 22.57
CA LEU A 112 -0.70 6.53 22.03
C LEU A 112 -0.15 5.10 22.08
N THR A 113 -1.02 4.16 22.44
CA THR A 113 -0.67 2.74 22.39
C THR A 113 -0.55 2.25 20.95
N PHE A 114 0.28 1.22 20.74
CA PHE A 114 0.46 0.59 19.45
C PHE A 114 -0.88 0.17 18.80
N SER A 115 -1.80 -0.38 19.59
CA SER A 115 -3.13 -0.79 19.12
C SER A 115 -3.95 0.39 18.58
N VAL A 116 -3.91 1.55 19.24
CA VAL A 116 -4.60 2.76 18.76
C VAL A 116 -3.98 3.23 17.45
N THR A 117 -2.64 3.34 17.38
CA THR A 117 -1.97 3.76 16.14
C THR A 117 -2.23 2.81 14.98
N LEU A 118 -2.19 1.49 15.20
CA LEU A 118 -2.56 0.50 14.19
C LEU A 118 -4.03 0.62 13.76
N GLY A 119 -4.95 0.81 14.70
CA GLY A 119 -6.37 0.99 14.40
C GLY A 119 -6.62 2.17 13.47
N THR A 120 -5.90 3.29 13.66
CA THR A 120 -6.00 4.46 12.77
C THR A 120 -5.42 4.21 11.38
N ILE A 121 -4.39 3.37 11.26
CA ILE A 121 -3.83 2.96 9.95
C ILE A 121 -4.81 2.04 9.23
N ILE A 122 -5.44 1.10 9.94
CA ILE A 122 -6.49 0.25 9.36
C ILE A 122 -7.68 1.10 8.88
N LEU A 123 -8.09 2.10 9.68
CA LEU A 123 -9.12 3.05 9.29
C LEU A 123 -8.72 3.85 8.04
N GLU A 124 -7.47 4.33 7.96
CA GLU A 124 -6.92 4.99 6.76
C GLU A 124 -7.06 4.07 5.53
N ARG A 125 -6.72 2.78 5.65
CA ARG A 125 -6.82 1.80 4.56
C ARG A 125 -8.25 1.57 4.09
N ILE A 126 -9.20 1.47 5.03
CA ILE A 126 -10.63 1.35 4.70
C ILE A 126 -11.10 2.58 3.93
N LEU A 127 -10.76 3.78 4.41
CA LEU A 127 -11.14 5.03 3.75
C LEU A 127 -10.51 5.15 2.35
N ASP A 128 -9.25 4.74 2.19
CA ASP A 128 -8.58 4.71 0.89
C ASP A 128 -9.27 3.72 -0.07
N MET A 129 -9.67 2.53 0.40
CA MET A 129 -10.39 1.56 -0.43
C MET A 129 -11.79 2.06 -0.81
N LEU A 130 -12.54 2.66 0.12
CA LEU A 130 -13.83 3.27 -0.17
C LEU A 130 -13.70 4.39 -1.21
N GLY A 131 -12.70 5.27 -1.05
CA GLY A 131 -12.41 6.33 -2.02
C GLY A 131 -12.08 5.78 -3.41
N LEU A 132 -11.27 4.71 -3.47
CA LEU A 132 -10.94 4.04 -4.73
C LEU A 132 -12.18 3.45 -5.40
N ILE A 133 -13.03 2.76 -4.65
CA ILE A 133 -14.28 2.18 -5.13
C ILE A 133 -15.21 3.26 -5.69
N LEU A 134 -15.38 4.36 -4.96
CA LEU A 134 -16.22 5.48 -5.39
C LEU A 134 -15.67 6.11 -6.67
N LEU A 135 -14.36 6.33 -6.75
CA LEU A 135 -13.74 6.95 -7.92
C LEU A 135 -13.85 6.05 -9.16
N ILE A 136 -13.64 4.74 -9.01
CA ILE A 136 -13.85 3.77 -10.08
C ILE A 136 -15.32 3.75 -10.50
N GLY A 137 -16.27 3.76 -9.56
CA GLY A 137 -17.70 3.78 -9.83
C GLY A 137 -18.12 5.02 -10.63
N ILE A 138 -17.69 6.20 -10.17
CA ILE A 138 -17.94 7.48 -10.86
C ILE A 138 -17.36 7.45 -12.27
N PHE A 139 -16.11 7.01 -12.44
CA PHE A 139 -15.47 6.95 -13.75
C PHE A 139 -16.18 5.97 -14.69
N THR A 140 -16.64 4.83 -14.16
CA THR A 140 -17.40 3.83 -14.92
C THR A 140 -18.73 4.43 -15.39
N VAL A 141 -19.50 5.05 -14.50
CA VAL A 141 -20.78 5.70 -14.86
C VAL A 141 -20.57 6.82 -15.87
N ALA A 142 -19.53 7.65 -15.68
CA ALA A 142 -19.20 8.72 -16.61
C ALA A 142 -18.88 8.17 -18.01
N LEU A 143 -18.12 7.08 -18.12
CA LEU A 143 -17.83 6.42 -19.40
C LEU A 143 -19.08 5.89 -20.09
N PHE A 144 -19.98 5.22 -19.34
CA PHE A 144 -21.26 4.76 -19.91
C PHE A 144 -22.17 5.92 -20.33
N SER A 145 -22.13 7.05 -19.61
CA SER A 145 -22.93 8.24 -19.92
C SER A 145 -22.45 8.98 -21.17
N ILE A 146 -21.16 8.90 -21.52
CA ILE A 146 -20.62 9.47 -22.76
C ILE A 146 -21.14 8.71 -23.98
N GLY A 147 -21.50 7.43 -23.82
CA GLY A 147 -22.20 6.64 -24.84
C GLY A 147 -21.35 6.26 -26.07
N ASP A 148 -20.04 6.55 -26.09
CA ASP A 148 -19.16 6.16 -27.18
C ASP A 148 -18.91 4.63 -27.16
N PRO A 149 -19.37 3.88 -28.18
CA PRO A 149 -19.22 2.42 -28.22
C PRO A 149 -17.76 1.96 -28.19
N LYS A 150 -16.82 2.78 -28.68
CA LYS A 150 -15.38 2.48 -28.63
C LYS A 150 -14.84 2.54 -27.21
N LEU A 151 -15.32 3.48 -26.39
CA LEU A 151 -14.88 3.60 -24.99
C LEU A 151 -15.52 2.52 -24.10
N VAL A 152 -16.78 2.18 -24.36
CA VAL A 152 -17.51 1.16 -23.59
C VAL A 152 -16.96 -0.25 -23.88
N SER A 153 -16.56 -0.53 -25.12
CA SER A 153 -15.95 -1.83 -25.49
C SER A 153 -14.56 -2.05 -24.88
N LEU A 154 -13.88 -0.99 -24.43
CA LEU A 154 -12.62 -1.06 -23.67
C LEU A 154 -12.80 -1.47 -22.21
N ILE A 155 -14.04 -1.68 -21.74
CA ILE A 155 -14.35 -2.17 -20.39
C ILE A 155 -14.74 -3.65 -20.49
N PRO A 156 -13.79 -4.60 -20.36
CA PRO A 156 -14.12 -6.01 -20.33
C PRO A 156 -15.06 -6.37 -19.18
N ALA A 157 -15.96 -7.32 -19.39
CA ALA A 157 -16.87 -7.80 -18.35
C ALA A 157 -16.15 -8.37 -17.12
N TRP A 158 -14.92 -8.90 -17.28
CA TRP A 158 -14.10 -9.36 -16.16
C TRP A 158 -13.61 -8.21 -15.27
N MET A 159 -13.39 -7.01 -15.84
CA MET A 159 -13.00 -5.83 -15.09
C MET A 159 -14.13 -5.41 -14.15
N MET A 160 -15.37 -5.36 -14.66
CA MET A 160 -16.56 -5.07 -13.84
C MET A 160 -16.76 -6.10 -12.72
N LYS A 161 -16.57 -7.40 -13.00
CA LYS A 161 -16.63 -8.46 -11.98
C LYS A 161 -15.53 -8.29 -10.93
N SER A 162 -14.30 -7.94 -11.33
CA SER A 162 -13.19 -7.73 -10.41
C SER A 162 -13.43 -6.54 -9.47
N ILE A 163 -14.02 -5.46 -9.99
CA ILE A 163 -14.43 -4.30 -9.20
C ILE A 163 -15.49 -4.72 -8.18
N PHE A 164 -16.54 -5.45 -8.60
CA PHE A 164 -17.58 -5.93 -7.70
C PHE A 164 -17.03 -6.81 -6.57
N ILE A 165 -16.11 -7.73 -6.88
CA ILE A 165 -15.45 -8.60 -5.88
C ILE A 165 -14.58 -7.77 -4.92
N ALA A 166 -13.83 -6.79 -5.43
CA ALA A 166 -13.02 -5.90 -4.60
C ALA A 166 -13.90 -5.07 -3.64
N VAL A 167 -15.04 -4.58 -4.11
CA VAL A 167 -16.03 -3.88 -3.27
C VAL A 167 -16.58 -4.79 -2.19
N LEU A 168 -17.07 -5.98 -2.58
CA LEU A 168 -17.69 -6.92 -1.65
C LEU A 168 -16.69 -7.36 -0.57
N SER A 169 -15.46 -7.70 -0.95
CA SER A 169 -14.42 -8.09 0.01
C SER A 169 -14.06 -6.96 0.98
N THR A 170 -13.98 -5.72 0.51
CA THR A 170 -13.73 -4.55 1.37
C THR A 170 -14.87 -4.34 2.37
N VAL A 171 -16.12 -4.42 1.92
CA VAL A 171 -17.31 -4.28 2.78
C VAL A 171 -17.37 -5.40 3.82
N VAL A 172 -17.11 -6.65 3.42
CA VAL A 172 -17.06 -7.80 4.33
C VAL A 172 -15.97 -7.60 5.39
N LEU A 173 -14.75 -7.22 4.99
CA LEU A 173 -13.66 -6.94 5.91
C LEU A 173 -14.02 -5.82 6.91
N PHE A 174 -14.64 -4.76 6.42
CA PHE A 174 -15.10 -3.65 7.28
C PHE A 174 -16.14 -4.12 8.30
N ILE A 175 -17.15 -4.87 7.86
CA ILE A 175 -18.18 -5.44 8.74
C ILE A 175 -17.56 -6.40 9.76
N SER A 176 -16.63 -7.27 9.33
CA SER A 176 -15.92 -8.18 10.24
C SER A 176 -15.15 -7.41 11.32
N ILE A 177 -14.46 -6.32 10.96
CA ILE A 177 -13.75 -5.46 11.91
C ILE A 177 -14.72 -4.80 12.88
N LEU A 178 -15.88 -4.32 12.43
CA LEU A 178 -16.90 -3.73 13.31
C LEU A 178 -17.50 -4.74 14.28
N ILE A 179 -17.85 -5.94 13.81
CA ILE A 179 -18.40 -7.01 14.64
C ILE A 179 -17.38 -7.45 15.70
N PHE A 180 -16.14 -7.68 15.27
CA PHE A 180 -15.08 -8.14 16.17
C PHE A 180 -14.62 -7.04 17.13
N GLY A 181 -14.56 -5.80 16.66
CA GLY A 181 -14.26 -4.62 17.47
C GLY A 181 -15.32 -4.34 18.52
N ARG A 182 -16.61 -4.54 18.21
CA ARG A 182 -17.70 -4.44 19.19
C ARG A 182 -17.56 -5.49 20.30
N ASN A 183 -17.17 -6.71 19.95
CA ASN A 183 -16.97 -7.78 20.93
C ASN A 183 -15.78 -7.48 21.85
N LEU A 184 -14.71 -6.83 21.36
CA LEU A 184 -13.56 -6.42 22.17
C LEU A 184 -13.91 -5.32 23.19
N LEU A 185 -14.75 -4.35 22.82
CA LEU A 185 -15.17 -3.27 23.72
C LEU A 185 -16.13 -3.72 24.83
N THR A 186 -16.78 -4.87 24.69
CA THR A 186 -17.60 -5.48 25.76
C THR A 186 -16.77 -6.23 26.81
N TYR A 187 -15.47 -6.43 26.59
CA TYR A 187 -14.55 -7.09 27.54
C TYR A 187 -13.59 -6.11 28.24
N PHE A 188 -13.76 -4.80 28.04
CA PHE A 188 -13.08 -3.72 28.76
C PHE A 188 -14.12 -2.82 29.43
#